data_AF-A0A1L6R901-F1
#
_entry.id   AF-A0A1L6R901-F1
#
_cell.length_a   1.000
_cell.length_b   1.000
_cell.length_c   1.000
_cell.angle_alpha   90.00
_cell.angle_beta   90.00
_cell.angle_gamma   90.00
#
_symmetry.space_group_name_H-M   'P 1'
#
loop_
_entity.id
_entity.type
_entity.pdbx_description
1 polymer ?
#
loop_
_entity_poly.entity_id
_entity_poly.type
_entity_poly.pdbx_seq_one_letter_code
_entity_poly.pdbx_strand_id
1 'polypeptide(L)'
;MIQDSEFIKNFRNRIDFLIEKNQINEENQKLLTITQNHFDIYFVQPRYTVFAVINNKSKDSFIERDFRGQLDGDLNVDDIFDDEKYIAYLIKQNLLQNINLELIIPESFNKIIAVLDPISASRDFTDHWLKREITQKTDLLSKKQFELVTFNTNLFNKSKFDFQELIETIDDEQFTYNLSQILGAYNNGWFFVAASSIGSLMEYIYYETAVNYGKSRFAIHRDNPTHIDFQDKMRELRNFTKNFPEDQQIRFGNAEVLDMERGYLTRNAVSHHDSGFANVQEVETLFTALKRAYEHYFIPSLNYKKAHVESDQ
;
A
#
# COMPACT_ATOMS: atom_id res chain seq x y z
N MET A 1 17.59 32.60 -25.89
CA MET A 1 18.56 31.83 -25.09
C MET A 1 18.23 32.10 -23.64
N ILE A 2 17.72 31.10 -22.94
CA ILE A 2 17.46 31.19 -21.50
C ILE A 2 18.82 31.11 -20.79
N GLN A 3 19.11 32.02 -19.86
CA GLN A 3 20.33 31.87 -19.05
C GLN A 3 20.12 30.76 -18.02
N ASP A 4 20.89 29.66 -18.14
CA ASP A 4 20.75 28.45 -17.31
C ASP A 4 20.69 28.74 -15.80
N SER A 5 21.49 29.68 -15.32
CA SER A 5 21.54 30.05 -13.90
C SER A 5 20.27 30.77 -13.42
N GLU A 6 19.64 31.55 -14.29
CA GLU A 6 18.43 32.31 -13.96
C GLU A 6 17.22 31.39 -13.93
N PHE A 7 17.08 30.47 -14.89
CA PHE A 7 15.99 29.49 -14.89
C PHE A 7 16.01 28.62 -13.63
N ILE A 8 17.16 28.05 -13.29
CA ILE A 8 17.30 27.16 -12.12
C ILE A 8 17.05 27.91 -10.80
N LYS A 9 17.58 29.13 -10.67
CA LYS A 9 17.32 29.95 -9.49
C LYS A 9 15.84 30.24 -9.32
N ASN A 10 15.15 30.61 -10.40
CA ASN A 10 13.72 30.88 -10.34
C ASN A 10 12.88 29.62 -10.11
N PHE A 11 13.27 28.48 -10.70
CA PHE A 11 12.66 27.18 -10.45
C PHE A 11 12.66 26.84 -8.96
N ARG A 12 13.82 26.92 -8.28
CA ARG A 12 13.93 26.64 -6.84
C ARG A 12 13.20 27.65 -5.97
N ASN A 13 13.38 28.95 -6.24
CA ASN A 13 12.64 29.99 -5.52
C ASN A 13 11.11 29.83 -5.66
N ARG A 14 10.65 29.37 -6.82
CA ARG A 14 9.23 29.14 -7.07
C ARG A 14 8.71 27.93 -6.30
N ILE A 15 9.50 26.85 -6.18
CA ILE A 15 9.16 25.70 -5.34
C ILE A 15 8.96 26.15 -3.90
N ASP A 16 9.94 26.87 -3.33
CA ASP A 16 9.88 27.34 -1.93
C ASP A 16 8.65 28.22 -1.70
N PHE A 17 8.40 29.16 -2.62
CA PHE A 17 7.21 30.01 -2.58
C PHE A 17 5.90 29.22 -2.61
N LEU A 18 5.79 28.20 -3.46
CA LEU A 18 4.57 27.39 -3.57
C LEU A 18 4.37 26.50 -2.35
N ILE A 19 5.44 25.96 -1.78
CA ILE A 19 5.40 25.17 -0.53
C ILE A 19 4.87 26.03 0.61
N GLU A 20 5.44 27.22 0.80
CA GLU A 20 5.03 28.16 1.84
C GLU A 20 3.57 28.60 1.64
N LYS A 21 3.24 29.04 0.42
CA LYS A 21 1.90 29.55 0.09
C LYS A 21 0.80 28.51 0.29
N ASN A 22 1.07 27.24 -0.01
CA ASN A 22 0.10 26.14 0.14
C ASN A 22 0.22 25.41 1.48
N GLN A 23 1.04 25.90 2.41
CA GLN A 23 1.22 25.34 3.76
C GLN A 23 1.57 23.84 3.75
N ILE A 24 2.41 23.41 2.81
CA ILE A 24 2.85 22.02 2.71
C ILE A 24 3.85 21.75 3.84
N ASN A 25 3.47 20.93 4.82
CA ASN A 25 4.33 20.60 5.96
C ASN A 25 5.57 19.77 5.54
N GLU A 26 6.57 19.68 6.41
CA GLU A 26 7.84 19.00 6.11
C GLU A 26 7.67 17.51 5.76
N GLU A 27 6.70 16.81 6.37
CA GLU A 27 6.42 15.41 6.06
C GLU A 27 5.89 15.24 4.64
N ASN A 28 4.94 16.08 4.23
CA ASN A 28 4.37 16.07 2.89
C ASN A 28 5.37 16.55 1.84
N GLN A 29 6.29 17.46 2.19
CA GLN A 29 7.39 17.83 1.31
C GLN A 29 8.27 16.63 0.99
N LYS A 30 8.60 15.77 1.96
CA LYS A 30 9.37 14.53 1.73
C LYS A 30 8.72 13.58 0.72
N LEU A 31 7.41 13.66 0.55
CA LEU A 31 6.69 12.87 -0.44
C LEU A 31 6.89 13.41 -1.85
N LEU A 32 7.26 14.68 -2.05
CA LEU A 32 7.37 15.34 -3.35
C LEU A 32 8.76 15.16 -3.97
N THR A 33 8.84 14.46 -5.09
CA THR A 33 10.04 14.22 -5.91
C THR A 33 10.77 15.53 -6.20
N ILE A 34 10.05 16.58 -6.59
CA ILE A 34 10.60 17.90 -6.93
C ILE A 34 11.41 18.55 -5.78
N THR A 35 11.15 18.17 -4.53
CA THR A 35 11.86 18.70 -3.35
C THR A 35 13.03 17.82 -2.91
N GLN A 36 13.01 16.54 -3.24
CA GLN A 36 13.96 15.55 -2.71
C GLN A 36 15.20 15.35 -3.59
N ASN A 37 15.15 15.77 -4.86
CA ASN A 37 16.17 15.43 -5.85
C ASN A 37 16.71 16.67 -6.56
N HIS A 38 17.85 16.47 -7.22
CA HIS A 38 18.40 17.39 -8.20
C HIS A 38 18.14 16.90 -9.62
N PHE A 39 17.95 17.84 -10.55
CA PHE A 39 17.45 17.54 -11.89
C PHE A 39 18.29 18.16 -13.00
N ASP A 40 18.49 17.40 -14.07
CA ASP A 40 18.81 17.95 -15.37
C ASP A 40 17.47 18.24 -16.08
N ILE A 41 17.14 19.52 -16.24
CA ILE A 41 15.91 20.01 -16.87
C ILE A 41 16.20 20.26 -18.35
N TYR A 42 15.57 19.49 -19.22
CA TYR A 42 15.76 19.56 -20.67
C TYR A 42 14.67 20.41 -21.30
N PHE A 43 15.07 21.29 -22.21
CA PHE A 43 14.18 22.00 -23.11
C PHE A 43 14.48 21.59 -24.56
N VAL A 44 13.49 21.01 -25.23
CA VAL A 44 13.65 20.32 -26.50
C VAL A 44 12.83 20.98 -27.60
N GLN A 45 13.52 21.45 -28.64
CA GLN A 45 12.94 21.98 -29.88
C GLN A 45 12.93 20.92 -31.00
N PRO A 46 12.00 20.98 -31.97
CA PRO A 46 11.04 22.08 -32.25
C PRO A 46 9.78 22.11 -31.39
N ARG A 47 9.48 21.06 -30.62
CA ARG A 47 8.18 20.95 -29.93
C ARG A 47 8.04 21.81 -28.69
N TYR A 48 9.12 22.46 -28.25
CA TYR A 48 9.17 23.27 -27.04
C TYR A 48 8.75 22.46 -25.80
N THR A 49 9.11 21.17 -25.79
CA THR A 49 8.86 20.25 -24.69
C THR A 49 9.91 20.46 -23.62
N VAL A 50 9.48 20.64 -22.37
CA VAL A 50 10.36 20.65 -21.20
C VAL A 50 10.06 19.44 -20.32
N PHE A 51 11.10 18.85 -19.74
CA PHE A 51 10.97 17.75 -18.77
C PHE A 51 12.22 17.68 -17.89
N ALA A 52 12.11 17.00 -16.75
CA ALA A 52 13.18 16.81 -15.78
C ALA A 52 13.63 15.35 -15.73
N VAL A 53 14.94 15.18 -15.54
CA VAL A 53 15.58 13.88 -15.30
C VAL A 53 16.32 13.96 -13.98
N ILE A 54 16.13 12.97 -13.09
CA ILE A 54 16.90 12.88 -11.85
C ILE A 54 18.39 12.77 -12.21
N ASN A 55 19.21 13.62 -11.61
CA ASN A 55 20.65 13.54 -11.74
C ASN A 55 21.30 13.16 -10.39
N ASN A 56 22.50 12.58 -10.46
CA ASN A 56 23.30 12.24 -9.27
C ASN A 56 24.23 13.39 -8.84
N LYS A 57 23.97 14.62 -9.30
CA LYS A 57 24.77 15.80 -8.97
C LYS A 57 24.18 16.47 -7.73
N SER A 58 24.96 17.32 -7.09
CA SER A 58 24.52 18.16 -5.96
C SER A 58 23.82 19.45 -6.40
N LYS A 59 23.42 19.56 -7.66
CA LYS A 59 22.79 20.76 -8.22
C LYS A 59 21.94 20.46 -9.44
N ASP A 60 20.94 21.30 -9.66
CA ASP A 60 20.14 21.26 -10.88
C ASP A 60 20.91 21.87 -12.07
N SER A 61 20.51 21.49 -13.28
CA SER A 61 21.00 22.10 -14.51
C SER A 61 19.86 22.29 -15.50
N PHE A 62 20.00 23.27 -16.39
CA PHE A 62 19.09 23.50 -17.51
C PHE A 62 19.84 23.22 -18.80
N ILE A 63 19.22 22.47 -19.72
CA ILE A 63 19.86 21.93 -20.91
C ILE A 63 18.95 22.15 -22.12
N GLU A 64 19.36 23.02 -23.03
CA GLU A 64 18.65 23.24 -24.30
C GLU A 64 19.17 22.26 -25.38
N ARG A 65 18.23 21.67 -26.13
CA ARG A 65 18.49 20.80 -27.28
C ARG A 65 17.59 21.15 -28.44
N ASP A 66 18.19 21.47 -29.57
CA ASP A 66 17.48 21.78 -30.80
C ASP A 66 17.73 20.69 -31.85
N PHE A 67 16.64 20.04 -32.26
CA PHE A 67 16.65 18.96 -33.24
C PHE A 67 16.01 19.35 -34.58
N ARG A 68 15.72 20.64 -34.81
CA ARG A 68 15.08 21.12 -36.05
C ARG A 68 15.79 20.65 -37.32
N GLY A 69 17.12 20.67 -37.34
CA GLY A 69 17.89 20.23 -38.50
C GLY A 69 17.90 18.70 -38.68
N GLN A 70 17.91 17.94 -37.57
CA GLN A 70 17.98 16.49 -37.58
C GLN A 70 16.64 15.83 -37.90
N LEU A 71 15.53 16.51 -37.64
CA LEU A 71 14.16 16.03 -37.86
C LEU A 71 13.52 16.60 -39.14
N ASP A 72 14.27 17.37 -39.93
CA ASP A 72 13.75 17.95 -41.16
C ASP A 72 13.36 16.84 -42.15
N GLY A 73 12.09 16.85 -42.58
CA GLY A 73 11.51 15.83 -43.46
C GLY A 73 11.23 14.46 -42.81
N ASP A 74 11.34 14.32 -41.48
CA ASP A 74 11.00 13.08 -40.79
C ASP A 74 9.50 12.95 -40.53
N LEU A 75 8.80 12.26 -41.45
CA LEU A 75 7.35 12.04 -41.38
C LEU A 75 6.90 11.24 -40.14
N ASN A 76 7.80 10.51 -39.48
CA ASN A 76 7.42 9.74 -38.28
C ASN A 76 7.18 10.65 -37.07
N VAL A 77 7.73 11.86 -37.06
CA VAL A 77 7.58 12.81 -35.96
C VAL A 77 6.22 13.48 -35.97
N ASP A 78 5.62 13.66 -37.15
CA ASP A 78 4.34 14.36 -37.32
C ASP A 78 3.18 13.59 -36.68
N ASP A 79 3.23 12.26 -36.68
CA ASP A 79 2.18 11.39 -36.13
C ASP A 79 2.26 11.18 -34.60
N ILE A 80 3.35 11.61 -33.96
CA ILE A 80 3.53 11.43 -32.52
C ILE A 80 2.86 12.59 -31.80
N PHE A 81 1.63 12.50 -31.29
CA PHE A 81 1.01 13.65 -30.62
C PHE A 81 1.44 13.86 -29.16
N ASP A 82 2.00 12.81 -28.55
CA ASP A 82 2.35 12.76 -27.14
C ASP A 82 3.83 13.11 -26.92
N ASP A 83 4.11 13.98 -25.94
CA ASP A 83 5.45 14.49 -25.70
C ASP A 83 6.39 13.44 -25.09
N GLU A 84 5.87 12.50 -24.29
CA GLU A 84 6.65 11.40 -23.73
C GLU A 84 7.09 10.46 -24.85
N LYS A 85 6.16 10.10 -25.75
CA LYS A 85 6.46 9.31 -26.95
C LYS A 85 7.44 10.04 -27.88
N TYR A 86 7.34 11.36 -27.98
CA TYR A 86 8.29 12.16 -28.77
C TYR A 86 9.71 12.09 -28.17
N ILE A 87 9.85 12.26 -26.85
CA ILE A 87 11.15 12.12 -26.20
C ILE A 87 11.68 10.69 -26.30
N ALA A 88 10.83 9.68 -26.12
CA ALA A 88 11.21 8.28 -26.32
C ALA A 88 11.69 8.00 -27.76
N TYR A 89 11.05 8.63 -28.76
CA TYR A 89 11.49 8.57 -30.14
C TYR A 89 12.90 9.16 -30.31
N LEU A 90 13.16 10.36 -29.80
CA LEU A 90 14.48 10.99 -29.87
C LEU A 90 15.59 10.17 -29.21
N ILE A 91 15.27 9.52 -28.08
CA ILE A 91 16.20 8.61 -27.39
C ILE A 91 16.46 7.38 -28.24
N LYS A 92 15.41 6.75 -28.79
CA LYS A 92 15.53 5.56 -29.68
C LYS A 92 16.35 5.85 -30.93
N GLN A 93 16.24 7.05 -31.50
CA GLN A 93 17.05 7.49 -32.64
C GLN A 93 18.47 7.92 -32.27
N ASN A 94 18.88 7.78 -31.01
CA ASN A 94 20.17 8.24 -30.47
C ASN A 94 20.44 9.75 -30.67
N LEU A 95 19.37 10.56 -30.84
CA LEU A 95 19.47 12.01 -30.95
C LEU A 95 19.61 12.64 -29.57
N LEU A 96 18.90 12.08 -28.58
CA LEU A 96 18.97 12.50 -27.19
C LEU A 96 19.73 11.45 -26.37
N GLN A 97 21.03 11.63 -26.27
CA GLN A 97 21.95 10.65 -25.67
C GLN A 97 22.11 10.86 -24.15
N ASN A 98 22.53 9.78 -23.47
CA ASN A 98 22.86 9.76 -22.03
C ASN A 98 21.69 10.07 -21.09
N ILE A 99 20.45 9.83 -21.53
CA ILE A 99 19.26 9.89 -20.68
C ILE A 99 18.79 8.47 -20.40
N ASN A 100 18.69 8.11 -19.12
CA ASN A 100 17.98 6.90 -18.71
C ASN A 100 16.48 7.20 -18.63
N LEU A 101 15.68 6.47 -19.40
CA LEU A 101 14.21 6.59 -19.42
C LEU A 101 13.59 6.43 -18.03
N GLU A 102 14.15 5.57 -17.19
CA GLU A 102 13.65 5.31 -15.83
C GLU A 102 13.87 6.49 -14.86
N LEU A 103 14.77 7.42 -15.21
CA LEU A 103 15.06 8.60 -14.40
C LEU A 103 14.28 9.84 -14.85
N ILE A 104 13.52 9.75 -15.94
CA ILE A 104 12.64 10.83 -16.40
C ILE A 104 11.45 10.92 -15.46
N ILE A 105 11.09 12.14 -15.04
CA ILE A 105 9.91 12.38 -14.21
C ILE A 105 8.70 12.65 -15.10
N PRO A 106 7.70 11.75 -15.18
CA PRO A 106 6.55 11.93 -16.07
C PRO A 106 5.72 13.19 -15.77
N GLU A 107 5.62 13.56 -14.50
CA GLU A 107 4.86 14.73 -14.03
C GLU A 107 5.45 16.05 -14.50
N SER A 108 6.74 16.04 -14.85
CA SER A 108 7.47 17.23 -15.27
C SER A 108 7.22 17.61 -16.73
N PHE A 109 6.70 16.71 -17.57
CA PHE A 109 6.47 17.01 -18.98
C PHE A 109 5.51 18.18 -19.15
N ASN A 110 5.95 19.21 -19.85
CA ASN A 110 5.15 20.38 -20.18
C ASN A 110 5.54 20.96 -21.55
N LYS A 111 4.61 21.65 -22.22
CA LYS A 111 4.90 22.47 -23.40
C LYS A 111 5.02 23.94 -23.00
N ILE A 112 6.17 24.55 -23.23
CA ILE A 112 6.37 25.98 -22.97
C ILE A 112 6.42 26.72 -24.30
N ILE A 113 5.27 27.20 -24.74
CA ILE A 113 5.11 27.87 -26.05
C ILE A 113 5.57 29.35 -25.97
N ALA A 114 5.60 29.95 -24.78
CA ALA A 114 6.00 31.35 -24.59
C ALA A 114 7.49 31.49 -24.25
N VAL A 115 8.35 31.53 -25.28
CA VAL A 115 9.80 31.72 -25.14
C VAL A 115 10.19 33.21 -25.07
N LEU A 116 9.55 34.00 -24.19
CA LEU A 116 9.88 35.43 -24.08
C LEU A 116 10.73 35.78 -22.85
N ASP A 117 10.66 35.03 -21.75
CA ASP A 117 11.59 35.24 -20.63
C ASP A 117 11.79 33.98 -19.75
N PRO A 118 13.02 33.76 -19.21
CA PRO A 118 13.35 32.63 -18.32
C PRO A 118 12.49 32.51 -17.07
N ILE A 119 12.01 33.65 -16.54
CA ILE A 119 11.31 33.73 -15.26
C ILE A 119 9.91 33.14 -15.43
N SER A 120 9.17 33.59 -16.44
CA SER A 120 7.85 33.10 -16.81
C SER A 120 7.91 31.61 -17.17
N ALA A 121 8.89 31.22 -18.00
CA ALA A 121 9.07 29.81 -18.38
C ALA A 121 9.32 28.90 -17.17
N SER A 122 10.21 29.31 -16.25
CA SER A 122 10.48 28.53 -15.03
C SER A 122 9.28 28.47 -14.10
N ARG A 123 8.51 29.56 -13.97
CA ARG A 123 7.28 29.57 -13.17
C ARG A 123 6.22 28.65 -13.74
N ASP A 124 5.95 28.75 -15.03
CA ASP A 124 4.96 27.90 -15.70
C ASP A 124 5.34 26.42 -15.59
N PHE A 125 6.64 26.10 -15.75
CA PHE A 125 7.16 24.77 -15.54
C PHE A 125 6.94 24.26 -14.11
N THR A 126 7.39 25.04 -13.11
CA THR A 126 7.29 24.65 -11.69
C THR A 126 5.83 24.50 -11.26
N ASP A 127 4.97 25.47 -11.61
CA ASP A 127 3.54 25.44 -11.26
C ASP A 127 2.86 24.22 -11.88
N HIS A 128 3.16 23.92 -13.14
CA HIS A 128 2.63 22.76 -13.84
C HIS A 128 3.05 21.45 -13.16
N TRP A 129 4.36 21.27 -12.96
CA TRP A 129 4.89 20.04 -12.37
C TRP A 129 4.36 19.86 -10.94
N LEU A 130 4.50 20.87 -10.07
CA LEU A 130 4.05 20.73 -8.68
C LEU A 130 2.54 20.46 -8.61
N LYS A 131 1.73 21.12 -9.45
CA LYS A 131 0.30 20.84 -9.53
C LYS A 131 0.03 19.40 -9.98
N ARG A 132 0.69 18.89 -11.01
CA ARG A 132 0.53 17.50 -11.48
C ARG A 132 0.98 16.50 -10.43
N GLU A 133 2.11 16.75 -9.78
CA GLU A 133 2.65 15.86 -8.76
C GLU A 133 1.77 15.82 -7.50
N ILE A 134 1.31 16.98 -7.02
CA ILE A 134 0.32 17.03 -5.93
C ILE A 134 -0.98 16.38 -6.38
N THR A 135 -1.51 16.72 -7.56
CA THR A 135 -2.76 16.12 -8.04
C THR A 135 -2.63 14.62 -8.15
N GLN A 136 -1.54 14.07 -8.67
CA GLN A 136 -1.34 12.63 -8.73
C GLN A 136 -1.15 12.00 -7.36
N LYS A 137 -0.43 12.62 -6.42
CA LYS A 137 -0.26 12.05 -5.07
C LYS A 137 -1.55 12.17 -4.28
N THR A 138 -2.26 13.28 -4.36
CA THR A 138 -3.61 13.44 -3.83
C THR A 138 -4.58 12.51 -4.53
N ASP A 139 -4.46 12.25 -5.84
CA ASP A 139 -5.20 11.24 -6.58
C ASP A 139 -4.70 9.83 -6.31
N LEU A 140 -3.50 9.59 -5.75
CA LEU A 140 -3.06 8.26 -5.30
C LEU A 140 -3.56 8.02 -3.87
N LEU A 141 -3.67 9.09 -3.07
CA LEU A 141 -4.30 9.10 -1.75
C LEU A 141 -5.84 9.11 -1.84
N SER A 142 -6.41 9.68 -2.93
CA SER A 142 -7.85 9.84 -3.19
C SER A 142 -8.40 9.00 -4.33
N LYS A 143 -7.55 8.36 -5.16
CA LYS A 143 -7.78 6.99 -5.66
C LYS A 143 -7.71 6.12 -4.42
N LYS A 144 -8.77 6.29 -3.63
CA LYS A 144 -9.46 5.24 -2.96
C LYS A 144 -8.48 4.43 -2.13
N GLN A 145 -8.27 4.91 -0.91
CA GLN A 145 -8.28 4.04 0.27
C GLN A 145 -9.44 3.05 0.10
N PHE A 146 -9.15 2.00 -0.66
CA PHE A 146 -10.09 1.10 -1.32
C PHE A 146 -11.09 1.83 -2.24
N GLU A 147 -11.21 1.40 -3.50
CA GLU A 147 -12.56 1.34 -4.02
C GLU A 147 -13.20 0.45 -2.97
N LEU A 148 -14.07 1.00 -2.12
CA LEU A 148 -15.02 0.22 -1.34
C LEU A 148 -15.45 -0.86 -2.32
N VAL A 149 -14.83 -2.05 -2.22
CA VAL A 149 -15.09 -3.14 -3.12
C VAL A 149 -16.51 -3.41 -2.77
N THR A 150 -17.42 -2.90 -3.60
CA THR A 150 -18.82 -2.82 -3.24
C THR A 150 -19.20 -4.24 -2.87
N PHE A 151 -19.49 -4.39 -1.59
CA PHE A 151 -19.44 -5.62 -0.84
C PHE A 151 -20.32 -6.65 -1.54
N ASN A 152 -19.70 -7.63 -2.23
CA ASN A 152 -20.48 -8.64 -2.93
C ASN A 152 -20.74 -9.78 -1.94
N THR A 153 -21.84 -9.68 -1.20
CA THR A 153 -22.36 -10.75 -0.34
C THR A 153 -22.46 -12.10 -1.07
N ASN A 154 -22.64 -12.12 -2.39
CA ASN A 154 -22.66 -13.38 -3.15
C ASN A 154 -21.30 -14.11 -3.21
N LEU A 155 -20.19 -13.42 -2.94
CA LEU A 155 -18.85 -14.02 -2.85
C LEU A 155 -18.63 -14.72 -1.49
N PHE A 156 -19.22 -14.22 -0.41
CA PHE A 156 -19.24 -14.90 0.89
C PHE A 156 -19.98 -16.25 0.79
N ASN A 157 -21.16 -16.23 0.16
CA ASN A 157 -22.03 -17.40 -0.02
C ASN A 157 -21.43 -18.51 -0.90
N LYS A 158 -20.32 -18.23 -1.60
CA LYS A 158 -19.59 -19.19 -2.46
C LYS A 158 -18.17 -19.49 -1.97
N SER A 159 -17.72 -18.88 -0.89
CA SER A 159 -16.39 -19.15 -0.35
C SER A 159 -16.35 -20.58 0.19
N LYS A 160 -15.32 -21.35 -0.17
CA LYS A 160 -15.07 -22.70 0.39
C LYS A 160 -14.88 -22.71 1.93
N PHE A 161 -14.82 -21.54 2.56
CA PHE A 161 -14.54 -21.35 3.98
C PHE A 161 -15.76 -20.96 4.80
N ASP A 162 -16.89 -20.63 4.17
CA ASP A 162 -18.15 -20.27 4.85
C ASP A 162 -18.02 -19.13 5.88
N PHE A 163 -17.41 -18.01 5.46
CA PHE A 163 -17.15 -16.89 6.36
C PHE A 163 -18.40 -16.11 6.80
N GLN A 164 -19.57 -16.37 6.20
CA GLN A 164 -20.81 -15.69 6.56
C GLN A 164 -21.23 -16.06 7.98
N GLU A 165 -21.29 -17.35 8.29
CA GLU A 165 -21.63 -17.84 9.64
C GLU A 165 -20.67 -17.26 10.69
N LEU A 166 -19.38 -17.20 10.36
CA LEU A 166 -18.35 -16.66 11.22
C LEU A 166 -18.59 -15.18 11.53
N ILE A 167 -18.91 -14.36 10.52
CA ILE A 167 -19.22 -12.93 10.70
C ILE A 167 -20.47 -12.75 11.56
N GLU A 168 -21.55 -13.46 11.23
CA GLU A 168 -22.84 -13.35 11.92
C GLU A 168 -22.74 -13.79 13.39
N THR A 169 -21.86 -14.76 13.70
CA THR A 169 -21.72 -15.30 15.05
C THR A 169 -20.76 -14.51 15.93
N ILE A 170 -19.71 -13.91 15.34
CA ILE A 170 -18.80 -13.02 16.07
C ILE A 170 -19.47 -11.66 16.36
N ASP A 171 -20.26 -11.14 15.41
CA ASP A 171 -21.04 -9.90 15.56
C ASP A 171 -20.20 -8.69 16.01
N ASP A 172 -19.03 -8.50 15.38
CA ASP A 172 -18.13 -7.37 15.62
C ASP A 172 -17.84 -6.62 14.31
N GLU A 173 -18.14 -5.33 14.29
CA GLU A 173 -18.00 -4.48 13.10
C GLU A 173 -16.55 -4.37 12.63
N GLN A 174 -15.59 -4.29 13.57
CA GLN A 174 -14.17 -4.14 13.26
C GLN A 174 -13.58 -5.44 12.70
N PHE A 175 -13.98 -6.58 13.27
CA PHE A 175 -13.65 -7.91 12.76
C PHE A 175 -14.19 -8.09 11.33
N THR A 176 -15.46 -7.76 11.13
CA THR A 176 -16.15 -7.86 9.84
C THR A 176 -15.48 -6.98 8.80
N TYR A 177 -15.17 -5.74 9.15
CA TYR A 177 -14.46 -4.82 8.28
C TYR A 177 -13.08 -5.37 7.89
N ASN A 178 -12.29 -5.85 8.86
CA ASN A 178 -10.96 -6.38 8.60
C ASN A 178 -10.98 -7.63 7.71
N LEU A 179 -11.88 -8.58 7.97
CA LEU A 179 -12.07 -9.76 7.12
C LEU A 179 -12.47 -9.37 5.70
N SER A 180 -13.30 -8.34 5.55
CA SER A 180 -13.71 -7.83 4.24
C SER A 180 -12.52 -7.25 3.46
N GLN A 181 -11.64 -6.49 4.11
CA GLN A 181 -10.42 -5.96 3.49
C GLN A 181 -9.48 -7.08 3.03
N ILE A 182 -9.32 -8.12 3.87
CA ILE A 182 -8.49 -9.29 3.56
C ILE A 182 -9.02 -10.05 2.34
N LEU A 183 -10.34 -10.28 2.29
CA LEU A 183 -10.97 -10.95 1.14
C LEU A 183 -10.89 -10.09 -0.12
N GLY A 184 -11.01 -8.76 0.01
CA GLY A 184 -10.76 -7.82 -1.07
C GLY A 184 -9.35 -7.96 -1.64
N ALA A 185 -8.33 -7.99 -0.77
CA ALA A 185 -6.93 -8.20 -1.18
C ALA A 185 -6.72 -9.57 -1.86
N TYR A 186 -7.25 -10.66 -1.30
CA TYR A 186 -7.15 -11.99 -1.88
C TYR A 186 -7.76 -12.06 -3.29
N ASN A 187 -8.95 -11.49 -3.49
CA ASN A 187 -9.64 -11.51 -4.79
C ASN A 187 -8.91 -10.70 -5.86
N ASN A 188 -8.11 -9.70 -5.48
CA ASN A 188 -7.29 -8.90 -6.39
C ASN A 188 -5.88 -9.49 -6.61
N GLY A 189 -5.61 -10.69 -6.09
CA GLY A 189 -4.28 -11.32 -6.20
C GLY A 189 -3.22 -10.69 -5.31
N TRP A 190 -3.60 -9.83 -4.37
CA TRP A 190 -2.70 -9.22 -3.38
C TRP A 190 -2.49 -10.17 -2.21
N PHE A 191 -1.98 -11.36 -2.53
CA PHE A 191 -1.85 -12.46 -1.57
C PHE A 191 -0.95 -12.11 -0.38
N PHE A 192 0.09 -11.30 -0.61
CA PHE A 192 0.94 -10.77 0.45
C PHE A 192 0.16 -9.95 1.49
N VAL A 193 -0.68 -9.03 1.02
CA VAL A 193 -1.50 -8.16 1.88
C VAL A 193 -2.55 -8.97 2.64
N ALA A 194 -3.17 -9.94 1.96
CA ALA A 194 -4.12 -10.85 2.60
C ALA A 194 -3.44 -11.70 3.70
N ALA A 195 -2.31 -12.36 3.37
CA ALA A 195 -1.58 -13.23 4.30
C ALA A 195 -1.06 -12.50 5.54
N SER A 196 -0.48 -11.31 5.36
CA SER A 196 0.05 -10.50 6.48
C SER A 196 -1.03 -10.03 7.45
N SER A 197 -2.28 -9.94 7.00
CA SER A 197 -3.39 -9.38 7.77
C SER A 197 -4.27 -10.43 8.45
N ILE A 198 -4.30 -11.69 8.01
CA ILE A 198 -5.13 -12.75 8.63
C ILE A 198 -4.72 -13.03 10.09
N GLY A 199 -3.46 -12.82 10.44
CA GLY A 199 -2.94 -13.01 11.80
C GLY A 199 -3.75 -12.27 12.87
N SER A 200 -4.14 -11.03 12.61
CA SER A 200 -4.88 -10.21 13.57
C SER A 200 -6.30 -10.72 13.83
N LEU A 201 -6.95 -11.33 12.82
CA LEU A 201 -8.26 -11.95 13.00
C LEU A 201 -8.18 -13.22 13.87
N MET A 202 -7.11 -14.01 13.72
CA MET A 202 -6.89 -15.18 14.58
C MET A 202 -6.60 -14.75 16.02
N GLU A 203 -5.73 -13.76 16.21
CA GLU A 203 -5.43 -13.16 17.52
C GLU A 203 -6.71 -12.63 18.20
N TYR A 204 -7.57 -11.95 17.44
CA TYR A 204 -8.89 -11.51 17.91
C TYR A 204 -9.76 -12.68 18.37
N ILE A 205 -9.88 -13.75 17.58
CA ILE A 205 -10.66 -14.95 17.95
C ILE A 205 -10.13 -15.58 19.24
N TYR A 206 -8.81 -15.70 19.40
CA TYR A 206 -8.21 -16.25 20.62
C TYR A 206 -8.46 -15.36 21.85
N TYR A 207 -8.42 -14.03 21.66
CA TYR A 207 -8.75 -13.07 22.70
C TYR A 207 -10.22 -13.20 23.13
N GLU A 208 -11.15 -13.15 22.19
CA GLU A 208 -12.59 -13.27 22.48
C GLU A 208 -12.94 -14.63 23.09
N THR A 209 -12.27 -15.69 22.67
CA THR A 209 -12.39 -17.01 23.31
C THR A 209 -12.07 -16.93 24.80
N ALA A 210 -10.96 -16.27 25.16
CA ALA A 210 -10.59 -16.07 26.56
C ALA A 210 -11.59 -15.17 27.31
N VAL A 211 -12.12 -14.13 26.67
CA VAL A 211 -13.16 -13.26 27.23
C VAL A 211 -14.44 -14.05 27.52
N ASN A 212 -14.89 -14.88 26.60
CA ASN A 212 -16.12 -15.67 26.75
C ASN A 212 -16.05 -16.67 27.92
N TYR A 213 -14.86 -17.19 28.26
CA TYR A 213 -14.64 -18.00 29.46
C TYR A 213 -14.34 -17.20 30.73
N GLY A 214 -14.36 -15.86 30.70
CA GLY A 214 -14.02 -15.01 31.84
C GLY A 214 -12.52 -15.02 32.20
N LYS A 215 -11.65 -15.33 31.24
CA LYS A 215 -10.20 -15.55 31.40
C LYS A 215 -9.36 -14.60 30.55
N SER A 216 -9.86 -13.37 30.31
CA SER A 216 -9.25 -12.34 29.46
C SER A 216 -7.87 -11.84 29.89
N ARG A 217 -7.42 -12.18 31.11
CA ARG A 217 -6.06 -11.85 31.58
C ARG A 217 -5.06 -12.82 30.97
N PHE A 218 -4.31 -12.37 29.97
CA PHE A 218 -3.14 -13.09 29.45
C PHE A 218 -1.99 -12.96 30.43
N ALA A 219 -1.17 -14.02 30.57
CA ALA A 219 0.06 -13.97 31.36
C ALA A 219 1.15 -13.23 30.57
N ILE A 220 0.89 -11.97 30.22
CA ILE A 220 1.72 -11.22 29.28
C ILE A 220 3.06 -10.91 29.93
N HIS A 221 4.14 -11.33 29.27
CA HIS A 221 5.50 -11.01 29.72
C HIS A 221 5.95 -9.60 29.27
N ARG A 222 5.14 -8.92 28.43
CA ARG A 222 5.36 -7.58 27.83
C ARG A 222 4.01 -6.90 27.54
N ASP A 223 4.00 -5.61 27.19
CA ASP A 223 2.76 -4.84 26.91
C ASP A 223 1.95 -5.37 25.70
N ASN A 224 2.56 -6.18 24.83
CA ASN A 224 1.93 -6.76 23.65
C ASN A 224 1.99 -8.30 23.69
N PRO A 225 0.85 -9.02 23.62
CA PRO A 225 0.83 -10.46 23.50
C PRO A 225 1.51 -10.95 22.22
N THR A 226 2.30 -12.02 22.35
CA THR A 226 2.90 -12.75 21.24
C THR A 226 2.14 -14.06 20.99
N HIS A 227 2.43 -14.75 19.89
CA HIS A 227 1.88 -16.09 19.64
C HIS A 227 2.08 -17.08 20.79
N ILE A 228 3.20 -17.00 21.52
CA ILE A 228 3.46 -17.87 22.68
C ILE A 228 2.44 -17.60 23.79
N ASP A 229 2.13 -16.32 24.05
CA ASP A 229 1.12 -15.95 25.06
C ASP A 229 -0.27 -16.50 24.70
N PHE A 230 -0.62 -16.49 23.40
CA PHE A 230 -1.87 -17.10 22.91
C PHE A 230 -1.86 -18.62 23.03
N GLN A 231 -0.76 -19.29 22.71
CA GLN A 231 -0.63 -20.75 22.91
C GLN A 231 -0.79 -21.13 24.37
N ASP A 232 -0.11 -20.43 25.28
CA ASP A 232 -0.18 -20.68 26.71
C ASP A 232 -1.61 -20.45 27.23
N LYS A 233 -2.28 -19.40 26.74
CA LYS A 233 -3.69 -19.16 27.04
C LYS A 233 -4.57 -20.31 26.55
N MET A 234 -4.40 -20.80 25.32
CA MET A 234 -5.21 -21.91 24.81
C MET A 234 -4.95 -23.22 25.58
N ARG A 235 -3.72 -23.46 26.05
CA ARG A 235 -3.39 -24.60 26.95
C ARG A 235 -4.08 -24.45 28.31
N GLU A 236 -4.08 -23.24 28.88
CA GLU A 236 -4.80 -22.93 30.12
C GLU A 236 -6.30 -23.22 29.95
N LEU A 237 -6.92 -22.67 28.90
CA LEU A 237 -8.34 -22.85 28.62
C LEU A 237 -8.70 -24.32 28.39
N ARG A 238 -7.91 -25.07 27.62
CA ARG A 238 -8.08 -26.53 27.48
C ARG A 238 -8.14 -27.23 28.83
N ASN A 239 -7.23 -26.90 29.75
CA ASN A 239 -7.19 -27.52 31.07
C ASN A 239 -8.39 -27.11 31.94
N PHE A 240 -8.84 -25.86 31.81
CA PHE A 240 -10.03 -25.34 32.47
C PHE A 240 -11.31 -26.03 32.00
N THR A 241 -11.49 -26.17 30.68
CA THR A 241 -12.71 -26.71 30.08
C THR A 241 -12.75 -28.24 30.01
N LYS A 242 -11.70 -28.96 30.43
CA LYS A 242 -11.56 -30.42 30.22
C LYS A 242 -12.73 -31.29 30.74
N ASN A 243 -13.47 -30.77 31.72
CA ASN A 243 -14.59 -31.46 32.36
C ASN A 243 -15.95 -30.85 32.00
N PHE A 244 -15.99 -29.88 31.08
CA PHE A 244 -17.23 -29.26 30.64
C PHE A 244 -17.95 -30.16 29.62
N PRO A 245 -19.23 -29.89 29.29
CA PRO A 245 -19.87 -30.49 28.14
C PRO A 245 -19.03 -30.37 26.87
N GLU A 246 -19.07 -31.39 25.98
CA GLU A 246 -18.18 -31.48 24.81
C GLU A 246 -18.23 -30.23 23.91
N ASP A 247 -19.41 -29.64 23.77
CA ASP A 247 -19.69 -28.42 23.00
C ASP A 247 -19.16 -27.13 23.67
N GLN A 248 -18.53 -27.23 24.84
CA GLN A 248 -17.89 -26.16 25.60
C GLN A 248 -16.40 -26.47 25.88
N GLN A 249 -15.84 -27.52 25.29
CA GLN A 249 -14.45 -27.89 25.50
C GLN A 249 -13.53 -27.27 24.44
N ILE A 250 -12.41 -26.71 24.90
CA ILE A 250 -11.30 -26.32 24.02
C ILE A 250 -10.40 -27.51 23.72
N ARG A 251 -10.22 -27.81 22.43
CA ARG A 251 -9.28 -28.83 21.95
C ARG A 251 -7.99 -28.17 21.46
N PHE A 252 -6.96 -28.17 22.30
CA PHE A 252 -5.66 -27.59 21.95
C PHE A 252 -4.50 -28.57 22.23
N GLY A 253 -4.26 -29.47 21.29
CA GLY A 253 -3.19 -30.47 21.33
C GLY A 253 -1.96 -30.05 20.52
N ASN A 254 -1.06 -31.01 20.27
CA ASN A 254 0.18 -30.74 19.53
C ASN A 254 -0.07 -30.33 18.08
N ALA A 255 -1.14 -30.81 17.45
CA ALA A 255 -1.50 -30.43 16.08
C ALA A 255 -1.93 -28.96 16.02
N GLU A 256 -2.74 -28.51 16.98
CA GLU A 256 -3.21 -27.13 17.07
C GLU A 256 -2.08 -26.14 17.40
N VAL A 257 -1.11 -26.57 18.22
CA VAL A 257 0.12 -25.80 18.48
C VAL A 257 0.89 -25.60 17.18
N LEU A 258 1.12 -26.67 16.42
CA LEU A 258 1.84 -26.59 15.14
C LEU A 258 1.09 -25.74 14.12
N ASP A 259 -0.25 -25.83 14.08
CA ASP A 259 -1.08 -25.02 13.18
C ASP A 259 -0.99 -23.52 13.53
N MET A 260 -1.04 -23.18 14.82
CA MET A 260 -0.88 -21.80 15.29
C MET A 260 0.54 -21.26 15.01
N GLU A 261 1.58 -22.07 15.25
CA GLU A 261 2.97 -21.73 14.91
C GLU A 261 3.15 -21.51 13.42
N ARG A 262 2.59 -22.40 12.58
CA ARG A 262 2.64 -22.24 11.12
C ARG A 262 1.96 -20.96 10.67
N GLY A 263 0.76 -20.67 11.17
CA GLY A 263 0.06 -19.42 10.84
C GLY A 263 0.87 -18.17 11.20
N TYR A 264 1.50 -18.18 12.38
CA TYR A 264 2.34 -17.08 12.83
C TYR A 264 3.66 -16.97 12.06
N LEU A 265 4.31 -18.09 11.77
CA LEU A 265 5.53 -18.14 10.96
C LEU A 265 5.27 -17.74 9.50
N THR A 266 4.16 -18.15 8.90
CA THR A 266 3.74 -17.70 7.57
C THR A 266 3.48 -16.20 7.57
N ARG A 267 2.77 -15.67 8.57
CA ARG A 267 2.59 -14.21 8.73
C ARG A 267 3.93 -13.48 8.85
N ASN A 268 4.84 -13.97 9.70
CA ASN A 268 6.13 -13.33 9.94
C ASN A 268 7.11 -13.48 8.78
N ALA A 269 7.08 -14.60 8.06
CA ALA A 269 7.87 -14.79 6.85
C ALA A 269 7.45 -13.72 5.85
N VAL A 270 6.15 -13.58 5.61
CA VAL A 270 5.57 -12.56 4.75
C VAL A 270 5.90 -11.15 5.27
N SER A 271 5.67 -10.83 6.55
CA SER A 271 5.81 -9.45 7.04
C SER A 271 7.25 -8.99 7.33
N HIS A 272 8.19 -9.90 7.59
CA HIS A 272 9.52 -9.55 8.11
C HIS A 272 10.71 -10.18 7.39
N HIS A 273 10.53 -11.26 6.63
CA HIS A 273 11.68 -12.06 6.15
C HIS A 273 11.67 -12.44 4.67
N ASP A 274 10.56 -12.30 3.95
CA ASP A 274 10.48 -12.59 2.52
C ASP A 274 10.37 -11.33 1.64
N SER A 275 10.77 -11.48 0.39
CA SER A 275 10.79 -10.49 -0.71
C SER A 275 9.42 -9.90 -1.10
N GLY A 276 8.42 -9.93 -0.22
CA GLY A 276 7.07 -9.47 -0.51
C GLY A 276 6.19 -10.52 -1.19
N PHE A 277 6.58 -11.80 -1.19
CA PHE A 277 5.88 -12.85 -1.93
C PHE A 277 5.04 -13.74 -1.02
N ALA A 278 3.76 -13.90 -1.36
CA ALA A 278 2.91 -14.97 -0.88
C ALA A 278 2.09 -15.49 -2.06
N ASN A 279 1.80 -16.79 -2.10
CA ASN A 279 0.96 -17.41 -3.12
C ASN A 279 -0.47 -17.67 -2.62
N VAL A 280 -1.35 -18.04 -3.55
CA VAL A 280 -2.77 -18.30 -3.25
C VAL A 280 -2.95 -19.44 -2.24
N GLN A 281 -2.14 -20.51 -2.31
CA GLN A 281 -2.24 -21.65 -1.41
C GLN A 281 -1.88 -21.29 0.04
N GLU A 282 -0.94 -20.38 0.24
CA GLU A 282 -0.57 -19.87 1.56
C GLU A 282 -1.71 -19.09 2.20
N VAL A 283 -2.37 -18.20 1.45
CA VAL A 283 -3.53 -17.45 1.96
C VAL A 283 -4.69 -18.40 2.29
N GLU A 284 -4.93 -19.41 1.44
CA GLU A 284 -5.98 -20.40 1.68
C GLU A 284 -5.72 -21.30 2.90
N THR A 285 -4.44 -21.59 3.17
CA THR A 285 -4.04 -22.30 4.39
C THR A 285 -4.33 -21.44 5.62
N LEU A 286 -4.06 -20.14 5.56
CA LEU A 286 -4.39 -19.20 6.62
C LEU A 286 -5.91 -19.03 6.82
N PHE A 287 -6.71 -19.01 5.75
CA PHE A 287 -8.17 -19.04 5.84
C PHE A 287 -8.70 -20.30 6.52
N THR A 288 -8.09 -21.46 6.22
CA THR A 288 -8.41 -22.71 6.91
C THR A 288 -8.07 -22.63 8.40
N ALA A 289 -6.93 -22.04 8.75
CA ALA A 289 -6.53 -21.83 10.14
C ALA A 289 -7.50 -20.89 10.88
N LEU A 290 -7.94 -19.81 10.24
CA LEU A 290 -8.94 -18.89 10.79
C LEU A 290 -10.27 -19.62 11.08
N LYS A 291 -10.75 -20.42 10.13
CA LYS A 291 -11.97 -21.22 10.29
C LYS A 291 -11.84 -22.22 11.44
N ARG A 292 -10.71 -22.93 11.54
CA ARG A 292 -10.44 -23.85 12.66
C ARG A 292 -10.43 -23.11 13.99
N ALA A 293 -9.84 -21.92 14.04
CA ALA A 293 -9.84 -21.13 15.27
C ALA A 293 -11.27 -20.75 15.70
N TYR A 294 -12.12 -20.38 14.74
CA TYR A 294 -13.53 -20.13 14.98
C TYR A 294 -14.27 -21.39 15.48
N GLU A 295 -14.19 -22.50 14.74
CA GLU A 295 -14.93 -23.72 15.04
C GLU A 295 -14.48 -24.40 16.34
N HIS A 296 -13.16 -24.48 16.58
CA HIS A 296 -12.62 -25.24 17.70
C HIS A 296 -12.47 -24.41 18.98
N TYR A 297 -12.45 -23.08 18.89
CA TYR A 297 -12.23 -22.22 20.05
C TYR A 297 -13.37 -21.25 20.30
N PHE A 298 -13.72 -20.43 19.30
CA PHE A 298 -14.75 -19.41 19.47
C PHE A 298 -16.12 -20.03 19.77
N ILE A 299 -16.57 -20.98 18.96
CA ILE A 299 -17.88 -21.63 19.13
C ILE A 299 -18.04 -22.28 20.52
N PRO A 300 -17.10 -23.13 20.99
CA PRO A 300 -17.21 -23.69 22.34
C PRO A 300 -17.23 -22.62 23.44
N SER A 301 -16.43 -21.55 23.29
CA SER A 301 -16.41 -20.45 24.25
C SER A 301 -17.74 -19.69 24.30
N LEU A 302 -18.37 -19.50 23.14
CA LEU A 302 -19.65 -18.82 23.04
C LEU A 302 -20.77 -19.67 23.65
N ASN A 303 -20.74 -20.99 23.43
CA ASN A 303 -21.67 -21.92 24.08
C ASN A 303 -21.55 -21.88 25.60
N TYR A 304 -20.30 -21.85 26.12
CA TYR A 304 -20.05 -21.67 27.54
C TYR A 304 -20.65 -20.36 28.04
N LYS A 305 -20.33 -19.23 27.39
CA LYS A 305 -20.87 -17.91 27.78
C LYS A 305 -22.39 -17.95 27.84
N LYS A 306 -23.06 -18.37 26.76
CA LYS A 306 -24.54 -18.47 26.68
C LYS A 306 -25.13 -19.32 27.82
N ALA A 307 -24.49 -20.43 28.17
CA ALA A 307 -24.95 -21.32 29.24
C ALA A 307 -24.72 -20.76 30.66
N HIS A 308 -23.86 -19.75 30.82
CA HIS A 308 -23.42 -19.22 32.12
C HIS A 308 -23.64 -17.70 32.25
N VAL A 309 -24.45 -17.08 31.39
CA VAL A 309 -24.80 -15.64 31.43
C VAL A 309 -25.76 -15.29 32.60
N GLU A 310 -26.31 -16.26 33.33
CA GLU A 310 -27.20 -16.04 34.48
C GLU A 310 -26.64 -16.54 35.83
N SER A 311 -25.43 -16.11 36.22
CA SER A 311 -24.97 -16.28 37.61
C SER A 311 -24.35 -15.05 38.27
N ASP A 312 -24.42 -13.87 37.62
CA ASP A 312 -23.88 -12.60 38.15
C ASP A 312 -24.97 -11.50 38.24
N GLN A 313 -26.16 -11.83 38.75
CA GLN A 313 -27.11 -10.85 39.32
C GLN A 313 -27.29 -11.05 40.82
#